data_AF-A0A7J2I0F0-F1
#
_entry.id   AF-A0A7J2I0F0-F1
#
_cell.length_a   1.000
_cell.length_b   1.000
_cell.length_c   1.000
_cell.angle_alpha   90.00
_cell.angle_beta   90.00
_cell.angle_gamma   90.00
#
_symmetry.space_group_name_H-M   'P 1'
#
loop_
_entity.id
_entity.type
_entity.pdbx_description
1 polymer ?
#
loop_
_entity_poly.entity_id
_entity_poly.type
_entity_poly.pdbx_seq_one_letter_code
_entity_poly.pdbx_strand_id
1 'polypeptide(L)'
;MKLPQEVVEICHRYGIYGKTIYIPKKVSTAQQKKKELFYSLLEEMETMYEQFGETFDKKPQSFTVRHVRRRYKVSTKTASLALKSALNSFRRWLKHERKRLQNLTPEEKRLYLHLRAKFRTGEKVEDQSNISVLAFESVKSCPWR
;
A
#
# COMPACT_ATOMS: atom_id res chain seq x y z
N MET A 1 11.53 -5.19 44.35
CA MET A 1 10.52 -4.16 43.99
C MET A 1 9.14 -4.81 43.98
N LYS A 2 8.16 -4.29 44.73
CA LYS A 2 6.76 -4.77 44.66
C LYS A 2 6.10 -4.19 43.41
N LEU A 3 5.43 -5.03 42.62
CA LEU A 3 4.64 -4.59 41.46
C LEU A 3 3.41 -3.81 41.94
N PRO A 4 2.94 -2.78 41.22
CA PRO A 4 1.73 -2.04 41.58
C PRO A 4 0.51 -2.96 41.66
N GLN A 5 -0.32 -2.79 42.69
CA GLN A 5 -1.48 -3.64 42.96
C GLN A 5 -2.47 -3.69 41.76
N GLU A 6 -2.67 -2.56 41.09
CA GLU A 6 -3.53 -2.45 39.91
C GLU A 6 -3.10 -3.38 38.77
N VAL A 7 -1.79 -3.54 38.56
CA VAL A 7 -1.26 -4.41 37.50
C VAL A 7 -1.52 -5.88 37.85
N VAL A 8 -1.36 -6.24 39.12
CA VAL A 8 -1.62 -7.59 39.63
C VAL A 8 -3.10 -7.95 39.45
N GLU A 9 -4.00 -7.04 39.83
CA GLU A 9 -5.44 -7.22 39.65
C GLU A 9 -5.85 -7.37 38.18
N ILE A 10 -5.27 -6.58 37.28
CA ILE A 10 -5.48 -6.70 35.83
C ILE A 10 -5.00 -8.07 35.35
N CYS A 11 -3.79 -8.50 35.73
CA CYS A 11 -3.25 -9.80 35.34
C CYS A 11 -4.13 -10.98 35.83
N HIS A 12 -4.69 -10.90 37.04
CA HIS A 12 -5.63 -11.89 37.56
C HIS A 12 -6.96 -11.86 36.81
N ARG A 13 -7.55 -10.68 36.61
CA ARG A 13 -8.83 -10.49 35.91
C ARG A 13 -8.83 -11.06 34.50
N TYR A 14 -7.71 -10.92 33.78
CA TYR A 14 -7.55 -11.40 32.41
C TYR A 14 -6.87 -12.78 32.31
N GLY A 15 -6.59 -13.47 33.42
CA GLY A 15 -6.01 -14.83 33.41
C GLY A 15 -4.61 -14.91 32.80
N ILE A 16 -3.80 -13.86 32.99
CA ILE A 16 -2.46 -13.67 32.41
C ILE A 16 -1.36 -14.15 33.38
N TYR A 17 -1.71 -14.54 34.60
CA TYR A 17 -0.76 -15.03 35.59
C TYR A 17 0.09 -16.19 35.06
N GLY A 18 1.42 -16.06 35.16
CA GLY A 18 2.39 -17.04 34.64
C GLY A 18 2.58 -17.06 33.12
N LYS A 19 1.93 -16.17 32.36
CA LYS A 19 2.04 -16.09 30.89
C LYS A 19 2.88 -14.90 30.45
N THR A 20 3.74 -15.10 29.46
CA THR A 20 4.41 -14.01 28.75
C THR A 20 3.46 -13.41 27.73
N ILE A 21 3.08 -12.15 27.93
CA ILE A 21 2.27 -11.40 26.95
C ILE A 21 3.13 -10.42 26.17
N TYR A 22 2.90 -10.37 24.86
CA TYR A 22 3.43 -9.31 24.03
C TYR A 22 2.62 -8.04 24.24
N ILE A 23 3.25 -7.00 24.77
CA ILE A 23 2.68 -5.65 24.80
C ILE A 23 3.25 -4.90 23.58
N PRO A 24 2.41 -4.59 22.57
CA PRO A 24 2.89 -3.82 21.43
C PRO A 24 3.43 -2.47 21.89
N LYS A 25 4.65 -2.13 21.45
CA LYS A 25 5.19 -0.78 21.65
C LYS A 25 4.24 0.22 21.01
N LYS A 26 3.88 1.27 21.75
CA LYS A 26 3.13 2.41 21.20
C LYS A 26 3.91 2.95 20.00
N VAL A 27 3.30 2.87 18.82
CA VAL A 27 3.86 3.44 17.59
C VAL A 27 3.93 4.96 17.79
N SER A 28 5.09 5.56 17.56
CA SER A 28 5.19 7.01 17.71
C SER A 28 4.30 7.71 16.66
N THR A 29 3.79 8.90 16.97
CA THR A 29 3.01 9.72 16.02
C THR A 29 3.76 9.95 14.71
N ALA A 30 5.09 10.04 14.76
CA ALA A 30 5.93 10.15 13.56
C ALA A 30 5.95 8.86 12.72
N GLN A 31 5.99 7.69 13.36
CA GLN A 31 5.91 6.40 12.67
C GLN A 31 4.53 6.17 12.06
N GLN A 32 3.47 6.57 12.76
CA GLN A 32 2.10 6.49 12.26
C GLN A 32 1.90 7.39 11.04
N LYS A 33 2.31 8.66 11.11
CA LYS A 33 2.30 9.58 9.96
C LYS A 33 3.10 9.05 8.76
N LYS A 34 4.25 8.40 9.01
CA LYS A 34 5.03 7.76 7.95
C LYS A 34 4.26 6.59 7.31
N LYS A 35 3.57 5.79 8.12
CA LYS A 35 2.77 4.66 7.66
C LYS A 35 1.59 5.15 6.80
N GLU A 36 0.85 6.14 7.28
CA GLU A 36 -0.24 6.78 6.52
C GLU A 36 0.27 7.33 5.18
N LEU A 37 1.35 8.12 5.21
CA LEU A 37 1.97 8.65 4.00
C LEU A 37 2.39 7.55 3.02
N PHE A 38 2.91 6.42 3.51
CA PHE A 38 3.29 5.29 2.68
C PHE A 38 2.09 4.72 1.90
N TYR A 39 0.95 4.49 2.55
CA TYR A 39 -0.24 3.98 1.87
C TYR A 39 -0.84 5.01 0.91
N SER A 40 -0.89 6.30 1.28
CA SER A 40 -1.37 7.35 0.37
C SER A 40 -0.50 7.44 -0.89
N LEU A 41 0.82 7.31 -0.76
CA LEU A 41 1.72 7.29 -1.93
C LEU A 41 1.50 6.08 -2.83
N LEU A 42 1.23 4.89 -2.25
CA LEU A 42 0.93 3.70 -3.04
C LEU A 42 -0.38 3.86 -3.82
N GLU A 43 -1.40 4.45 -3.20
CA GLU A 43 -2.66 4.73 -3.87
C GLU A 43 -2.53 5.74 -5.01
N GLU A 44 -1.73 6.80 -4.82
CA GLU A 44 -1.43 7.73 -5.91
C GLU A 44 -0.64 7.04 -7.04
N MET A 45 0.31 6.16 -6.71
CA MET A 45 1.05 5.38 -7.72
C MET A 45 0.15 4.41 -8.49
N GLU A 46 -0.78 3.73 -7.82
CA GLU A 46 -1.80 2.90 -8.50
C GLU A 46 -2.65 3.73 -9.46
N THR A 47 -3.08 4.92 -9.03
CA THR A 47 -3.85 5.83 -9.89
C THR A 47 -3.06 6.25 -11.12
N MET A 48 -1.79 6.63 -10.95
CA MET A 48 -0.92 7.01 -12.09
C MET A 48 -0.66 5.83 -13.04
N TYR A 49 -0.54 4.62 -12.50
CA TYR A 49 -0.37 3.41 -13.29
C TYR A 49 -1.62 3.07 -14.10
N GLU A 50 -2.80 3.15 -13.49
CA GLU A 50 -4.07 2.85 -14.15
C GLU A 50 -4.44 3.89 -15.22
N GLN A 51 -4.23 5.17 -14.94
CA GLN A 51 -4.61 6.26 -15.84
C GLN A 51 -3.59 6.48 -16.96
N PHE A 52 -2.30 6.37 -16.65
CA PHE A 52 -1.22 6.76 -17.58
C PHE A 52 -0.27 5.62 -17.94
N GLY A 53 -0.42 4.43 -17.34
CA GLY A 53 0.52 3.33 -17.53
C GLY A 53 1.89 3.59 -16.90
N GLU A 54 1.99 4.51 -15.92
CA GLU A 54 3.28 4.88 -15.33
C GLU A 54 3.88 3.73 -14.50
N THR A 55 5.10 3.32 -14.83
CA THR A 55 5.77 2.16 -14.20
C THR A 55 6.86 2.54 -13.20
N PHE A 56 7.21 3.82 -13.10
CA PHE A 56 8.25 4.37 -12.21
C PHE A 56 9.64 3.74 -12.30
N ASP A 57 9.94 2.98 -13.36
CA ASP A 57 11.26 2.37 -13.58
C ASP A 57 12.25 3.34 -14.24
N LYS A 58 11.76 4.29 -15.03
CA LYS A 58 12.56 5.27 -15.75
C LYS A 58 12.48 6.66 -15.08
N LYS A 59 13.50 7.48 -15.33
CA LYS A 59 13.50 8.91 -14.98
C LYS A 59 13.09 9.73 -16.21
N PRO A 60 12.43 10.89 -16.04
CA PRO A 60 11.98 11.47 -14.77
C PRO A 60 10.78 10.72 -14.18
N GLN A 61 10.64 10.75 -12.85
CA GLN A 61 9.51 10.15 -12.13
C GLN A 61 8.52 11.24 -11.72
N SER A 62 7.22 10.96 -11.78
CA SER A 62 6.18 11.90 -11.33
C SER A 62 6.28 12.21 -9.84
N PHE A 63 6.77 11.27 -9.03
CA PHE A 63 6.99 11.47 -7.60
C PHE A 63 8.42 11.89 -7.27
N THR A 64 8.59 13.14 -6.83
CA THR A 64 9.84 13.62 -6.23
C THR A 64 9.68 13.87 -4.74
N VAL A 65 10.77 13.77 -3.97
CA VAL A 65 10.77 14.08 -2.53
C VAL A 65 10.26 15.50 -2.28
N ARG A 66 10.62 16.46 -3.14
CA ARG A 66 10.14 17.85 -3.06
C ARG A 66 8.62 17.93 -3.20
N HIS A 67 8.05 17.22 -4.17
CA HIS A 67 6.61 17.19 -4.41
C HIS A 67 5.87 16.57 -3.21
N VAL A 68 6.30 15.39 -2.75
CA VAL A 68 5.71 14.71 -1.58
C VAL A 68 5.78 15.59 -0.34
N ARG A 69 6.93 16.22 -0.08
CA ARG A 69 7.11 17.12 1.06
C ARG A 69 6.12 18.28 1.04
N ARG A 70 5.95 18.92 -0.12
CA ARG A 70 5.04 20.07 -0.31
C ARG A 70 3.58 19.66 -0.17
N ARG A 71 3.18 18.55 -0.79
CA ARG A 71 1.80 18.04 -0.79
C ARG A 71 1.36 17.60 0.59
N TYR A 72 2.19 16.83 1.30
CA TYR A 72 1.85 16.20 2.57
C TYR A 72 2.32 16.97 3.81
N LYS A 73 3.01 18.11 3.63
CA LYS A 73 3.52 18.96 4.73
C LYS A 73 4.35 18.18 5.77
N VAL A 74 5.22 17.29 5.30
CA VAL A 74 6.09 16.45 6.15
C VAL A 74 7.56 16.88 6.07
N SER A 75 8.41 16.36 6.96
CA SER A 75 9.87 16.56 6.86
C SER A 75 10.44 15.89 5.60
N THR A 76 11.56 16.42 5.08
CA THR A 76 12.28 15.81 3.95
C THR A 76 12.70 14.36 4.23
N LYS A 77 13.13 14.07 5.46
CA LYS A 77 13.51 12.71 5.88
C LYS A 77 12.32 11.77 5.84
N THR A 78 11.15 12.19 6.35
CA THR A 78 9.92 11.40 6.32
C THR A 78 9.45 11.16 4.88
N ALA A 79 9.41 12.21 4.06
CA ALA A 79 9.04 12.11 2.65
C ALA A 79 9.96 11.15 1.87
N SER A 80 11.27 11.28 2.05
CA SER A 80 12.27 10.44 1.38
C SER A 80 12.13 8.97 1.77
N LEU A 81 12.01 8.68 3.07
CA LEU A 81 11.87 7.30 3.55
C LEU A 81 10.54 6.68 3.12
N ALA A 82 9.43 7.42 3.20
CA ALA A 82 8.13 6.93 2.76
C ALA A 82 8.09 6.68 1.26
N LEU A 83 8.55 7.64 0.45
CA LEU A 83 8.58 7.53 -1.02
C LEU A 83 9.48 6.38 -1.48
N LYS A 84 10.69 6.24 -0.91
CA LYS A 84 11.58 5.12 -1.23
C LYS A 84 10.91 3.77 -0.92
N SER A 85 10.20 3.68 0.21
CA SER A 85 9.49 2.47 0.60
C SER A 85 8.33 2.16 -0.35
N ALA A 86 7.52 3.17 -0.69
CA ALA A 86 6.40 3.05 -1.63
C ALA A 86 6.87 2.62 -3.02
N LEU A 87 7.88 3.30 -3.59
CA LEU A 87 8.45 2.94 -4.90
C LEU A 87 8.96 1.50 -4.93
N ASN A 88 9.63 1.05 -3.87
CA ASN A 88 10.14 -0.31 -3.79
C ASN A 88 9.00 -1.35 -3.73
N SER A 89 7.97 -1.10 -2.93
CA SER A 89 6.79 -1.96 -2.85
C SER A 89 6.03 -2.01 -4.17
N PHE A 90 5.81 -0.84 -4.79
CA PHE A 90 5.16 -0.72 -6.08
C PHE A 90 5.91 -1.50 -7.17
N ARG A 91 7.23 -1.29 -7.30
CA ARG A 91 8.06 -2.00 -8.28
C ARG A 91 8.06 -3.51 -8.07
N ARG A 92 8.08 -3.97 -6.82
CA ARG A 92 8.00 -5.41 -6.51
C ARG A 92 6.69 -6.00 -7.00
N TRP A 93 5.57 -5.35 -6.68
CA TRP A 93 4.25 -5.75 -7.18
C TRP A 93 4.19 -5.70 -8.72
N LEU A 94 4.69 -4.62 -9.33
CA LEU A 94 4.70 -4.44 -10.79
C LEU A 94 5.46 -5.56 -11.54
N LYS A 95 6.49 -6.16 -10.94
CA LYS A 95 7.17 -7.32 -11.54
C LYS A 95 6.24 -8.53 -11.70
N HIS A 96 5.34 -8.76 -10.74
CA HIS A 96 4.32 -9.79 -10.86
C HIS A 96 3.26 -9.37 -11.87
N GLU A 97 2.88 -8.09 -11.86
CA GLU A 97 1.91 -7.52 -12.78
C GLU A 97 2.33 -7.63 -14.25
N ARG A 98 3.62 -7.40 -14.55
CA ARG A 98 4.18 -7.55 -15.91
C ARG A 98 3.97 -8.93 -16.51
N LYS A 99 3.95 -9.97 -15.68
CA LYS A 99 3.67 -11.35 -16.14
C LYS A 99 2.23 -11.49 -16.62
N ARG A 100 1.26 -10.85 -15.95
CA ARG A 100 -0.16 -10.82 -16.36
C ARG A 100 -0.35 -10.11 -17.68
N LEU A 101 0.45 -9.06 -17.92
CA LEU A 101 0.38 -8.25 -19.13
C LEU A 101 1.18 -8.80 -20.32
N GLN A 102 1.99 -9.84 -20.13
CA GLN A 102 2.98 -10.26 -21.12
C GLN A 102 2.34 -10.65 -22.47
N ASN A 103 1.20 -11.35 -22.41
CA ASN A 103 0.52 -11.89 -23.59
C ASN A 103 -0.63 -11.00 -24.09
N LEU A 104 -0.85 -9.84 -23.47
CA LEU A 104 -1.92 -8.92 -23.86
C LEU A 104 -1.47 -7.98 -24.98
N THR A 105 -2.37 -7.71 -25.92
CA THR A 105 -2.22 -6.67 -26.93
C THR A 105 -2.24 -5.27 -26.28
N PRO A 106 -1.79 -4.21 -26.97
CA PRO A 106 -1.85 -2.86 -26.44
C PRO A 106 -3.26 -2.39 -26.05
N GLU A 107 -4.28 -2.81 -26.80
CA GLU A 107 -5.68 -2.46 -26.52
C GLU A 107 -6.20 -3.20 -25.28
N GLU A 108 -5.90 -4.50 -25.18
CA GLU A 108 -6.22 -5.30 -24.00
C GLU A 108 -5.53 -4.79 -22.74
N LYS A 109 -4.29 -4.29 -22.85
CA LYS A 109 -3.60 -3.63 -21.72
C LYS A 109 -4.31 -2.37 -21.27
N ARG A 110 -4.82 -1.55 -22.19
CA ARG A 110 -5.60 -0.36 -21.85
C ARG A 110 -6.90 -0.74 -21.16
N LEU A 111 -7.62 -1.72 -21.72
CA LEU A 111 -8.85 -2.24 -21.13
C LEU A 111 -8.60 -2.81 -19.74
N TYR A 112 -7.54 -3.60 -19.58
CA TYR A 112 -7.10 -4.16 -18.31
C TYR A 112 -6.91 -3.08 -17.23
N LEU A 113 -6.14 -2.03 -17.54
CA LEU A 113 -5.86 -0.95 -16.59
C LEU A 113 -7.13 -0.19 -16.21
N HIS A 114 -8.02 0.02 -17.19
CA HIS A 114 -9.32 0.65 -16.97
C HIS A 114 -10.22 -0.21 -16.06
N LEU A 115 -10.32 -1.51 -16.31
CA LEU A 115 -11.10 -2.44 -15.48
C LEU A 115 -10.50 -2.56 -14.07
N ARG A 116 -9.17 -2.58 -13.95
CA ARG A 116 -8.48 -2.58 -12.65
C ARG A 116 -8.86 -1.34 -11.83
N ALA A 117 -8.87 -0.17 -12.44
CA ALA A 117 -9.29 1.07 -11.79
C ALA A 117 -10.72 0.97 -11.25
N LYS A 118 -11.66 0.45 -12.05
CA LYS A 118 -13.05 0.23 -11.64
C LYS A 118 -13.19 -0.73 -10.48
N PHE A 119 -12.49 -1.87 -10.53
CA PHE A 119 -12.49 -2.83 -9.42
C PHE A 119 -11.90 -2.22 -8.15
N ARG A 120 -10.87 -1.39 -8.27
CA ARG A 120 -10.24 -0.71 -7.13
C ARG A 120 -11.15 0.32 -6.48
N THR A 121 -11.97 1.04 -7.26
CA THR A 121 -12.95 2.01 -6.74
C THR A 121 -14.25 1.36 -6.28
N GLY A 122 -14.44 0.06 -6.53
CA GLY A 122 -15.66 -0.68 -6.15
C GLY A 122 -16.82 -0.48 -7.14
N GLU A 123 -16.55 0.03 -8.34
CA GLU A 123 -17.54 0.08 -9.40
C GLU A 123 -17.95 -1.33 -9.83
N LYS A 124 -19.24 -1.52 -10.10
CA LYS A 124 -19.75 -2.78 -10.63
C LYS A 124 -19.30 -2.93 -12.09
N VAL A 125 -18.63 -4.05 -12.37
CA VAL A 125 -18.23 -4.45 -13.72
C VAL A 125 -19.00 -5.73 -14.03
N GLU A 126 -19.86 -5.68 -15.04
CA GLU A 126 -20.66 -6.83 -15.49
C GLU A 126 -19.91 -7.71 -16.50
N ASP A 127 -18.74 -7.26 -16.96
CA ASP A 127 -17.89 -7.98 -17.88
C ASP A 127 -17.24 -9.21 -17.21
N GLN A 128 -17.45 -10.40 -17.79
CA GLN A 128 -16.84 -11.66 -17.38
C GLN A 128 -15.72 -12.12 -18.32
N SER A 129 -15.21 -11.23 -19.18
CA SER A 129 -14.07 -11.51 -20.04
C SER A 129 -12.84 -11.96 -19.23
N ASN A 130 -11.95 -12.72 -19.87
CA ASN A 130 -10.67 -13.12 -19.26
C ASN A 130 -9.87 -11.90 -18.76
N ILE A 131 -9.95 -10.76 -19.43
CA ILE A 131 -9.27 -9.51 -19.05
C ILE A 131 -9.88 -8.94 -17.76
N SER A 132 -11.21 -8.99 -17.64
CA SER A 132 -11.92 -8.59 -16.42
C SER A 132 -11.51 -9.44 -15.22
N VAL A 133 -11.46 -10.77 -15.38
CA VAL A 133 -11.00 -11.69 -14.32
C VAL A 133 -9.55 -11.39 -13.91
N LEU A 134 -8.65 -11.22 -14.89
CA LEU A 134 -7.26 -10.87 -14.64
C LEU A 134 -7.11 -9.53 -13.87
N ALA A 135 -7.89 -8.51 -14.25
CA ALA A 135 -7.87 -7.21 -13.60
C ALA A 135 -8.36 -7.30 -12.15
N PHE A 136 -9.43 -8.07 -11.90
CA PHE A 136 -9.96 -8.31 -10.57
C PHE A 136 -8.98 -9.06 -9.67
N GLU A 137 -8.36 -10.13 -10.19
CA GLU A 137 -7.32 -10.87 -9.47
C GLU A 137 -6.11 -10.01 -9.15
N SER A 138 -5.75 -9.08 -10.04
CA SER A 138 -4.68 -8.13 -9.78
C SER A 138 -4.96 -7.25 -8.56
N VAL A 139 -6.16 -6.66 -8.47
CA VAL A 139 -6.56 -5.87 -7.31
C VAL A 139 -6.53 -6.71 -6.03
N LYS A 140 -7.09 -7.92 -6.06
CA LYS A 140 -7.10 -8.84 -4.91
C LYS A 140 -5.70 -9.26 -4.45
N SER A 141 -4.77 -9.43 -5.38
CA SER A 141 -3.39 -9.82 -5.08
C SER A 141 -2.49 -8.66 -4.65
N CYS A 142 -3.01 -7.43 -4.64
CA CYS A 142 -2.25 -6.24 -4.31
C CYS A 142 -1.95 -6.22 -2.79
N PRO A 143 -0.68 -6.24 -2.36
CA PRO A 143 -0.33 -6.54 -0.97
C PRO A 143 -0.61 -5.41 0.04
N TRP A 144 -1.13 -4.29 -0.43
CA TRP A 144 -1.53 -3.14 0.39
C TRP A 144 -3.01 -2.79 0.24
N ARG A 145 -3.79 -3.67 -0.37
CA ARG A 145 -5.26 -3.60 -0.47
C ARG A 145 -5.90 -4.60 0.50
#